data_AF-A0A7S4CG43-F1
#
_entry.id   AF-A0A7S4CG43-F1
#
_cell.length_a   1.000
_cell.length_b   1.000
_cell.length_c   1.000
_cell.angle_alpha   90.00
_cell.angle_beta   90.00
_cell.angle_gamma   90.00
#
_symmetry.space_group_name_H-M   'P 1'
#
loop_
_entity.id
_entity.type
_entity.pdbx_description
1 polymer ?
#
loop_
_entity_poly.entity_id
_entity_poly.type
_entity_poly.pdbx_seq_one_letter_code
_entity_poly.pdbx_strand_id
1 'polypeptide(L)'
;FFFASMARSLWHVLALLLLAASVAVSGHGMLVHPPSRNAVDRHLPLFANGKWPWGSDGCNCADNAGGCAAAASARAAGGGQACLWFSQGCTIGCPACTGLHGHTNTSLCKSPTAKPTLNDPRLRTMNVHAAAGSPDDVYRYNPWRAPGTAPVADACGMAGGSP
;
A
#
# COMPACT_ATOMS: atom_id res chain seq x y z
N PHE A 1 -3.11 -24.45 -52.47
CA PHE A 1 -4.24 -23.92 -51.67
C PHE A 1 -4.25 -24.39 -50.22
N PHE A 2 -3.98 -25.67 -49.90
CA PHE A 2 -3.98 -26.16 -48.50
C PHE A 2 -2.95 -25.48 -47.56
N PHE A 3 -1.71 -25.27 -48.00
CA PHE A 3 -0.65 -24.66 -47.17
C PHE A 3 -0.95 -23.21 -46.74
N ALA A 4 -1.64 -22.43 -47.57
CA ALA A 4 -1.98 -21.04 -47.27
C ALA A 4 -3.08 -20.91 -46.21
N SER A 5 -3.97 -21.91 -46.09
CA SER A 5 -5.03 -21.95 -45.08
C SER A 5 -4.48 -22.28 -43.69
N MET A 6 -3.54 -23.24 -43.62
CA MET A 6 -2.91 -23.66 -42.37
C MET A 6 -2.05 -22.55 -41.75
N ALA A 7 -1.32 -21.80 -42.59
CA ALA A 7 -0.55 -20.64 -42.13
C ALA A 7 -1.47 -19.58 -41.51
N ARG A 8 -2.60 -19.24 -42.16
CA ARG A 8 -3.56 -18.27 -41.61
C ARG A 8 -4.11 -18.71 -40.25
N SER A 9 -4.45 -19.99 -40.09
CA SER A 9 -4.96 -20.50 -38.81
C SER A 9 -3.92 -20.38 -37.67
N LEU A 10 -2.64 -20.67 -37.96
CA LEU A 10 -1.55 -20.48 -36.99
C LEU A 10 -1.38 -19.02 -36.55
N TRP A 11 -1.50 -18.07 -37.48
CA TRP A 11 -1.41 -16.63 -37.15
C TRP A 11 -2.54 -16.17 -36.22
N HIS A 12 -3.76 -16.70 -36.37
CA HIS A 12 -4.89 -16.35 -35.50
C HIS A 12 -4.73 -16.96 -34.11
N VAL A 13 -4.26 -18.21 -34.01
CA VAL A 13 -3.97 -18.86 -32.72
C VAL A 13 -2.85 -18.14 -31.98
N LEU A 14 -1.78 -17.77 -32.69
CA LEU A 14 -0.66 -17.02 -32.11
C LEU A 14 -1.10 -15.61 -31.65
N ALA A 15 -1.92 -14.91 -32.43
CA ALA A 15 -2.47 -13.62 -32.06
C ALA A 15 -3.38 -13.70 -30.82
N LEU A 16 -4.21 -14.75 -30.72
CA LEU A 16 -5.05 -15.01 -29.54
C LEU A 16 -4.21 -15.35 -28.29
N LEU A 17 -3.14 -16.13 -28.45
CA LEU A 17 -2.21 -16.43 -27.34
C LEU A 17 -1.45 -15.19 -26.87
N LEU A 18 -1.03 -14.30 -27.79
CA LEU A 18 -0.39 -13.03 -27.44
C LEU A 18 -1.37 -12.06 -26.75
N LEU A 19 -2.64 -12.02 -27.18
CA LEU A 19 -3.67 -11.26 -26.46
C LEU A 19 -3.92 -11.83 -25.06
N ALA A 20 -4.01 -13.14 -24.91
CA ALA A 20 -4.21 -13.80 -23.63
C ALA A 20 -3.00 -13.63 -22.68
N ALA A 21 -1.79 -13.48 -23.20
CA ALA A 21 -0.60 -13.18 -22.40
C ALA A 21 -0.59 -11.73 -21.87
N SER A 22 -1.28 -10.80 -22.51
CA SER A 22 -1.31 -9.39 -22.10
C SER A 22 -2.20 -9.10 -20.88
N VAL A 23 -3.02 -10.05 -20.44
CA VAL A 23 -3.98 -9.84 -19.34
C VAL A 23 -3.44 -10.19 -17.95
N ALA A 24 -2.20 -10.68 -17.86
CA ALA A 24 -1.53 -10.95 -16.58
C ALA A 24 -0.83 -9.70 -16.02
N VAL A 25 -1.58 -8.61 -15.81
CA VAL A 25 -1.06 -7.48 -15.03
C VAL A 25 -1.25 -7.80 -13.55
N SER A 26 -0.20 -8.32 -12.91
CA SER A 26 -0.14 -8.42 -11.45
C SER A 26 0.02 -7.03 -10.87
N GLY A 27 -1.09 -6.36 -10.59
CA GLY A 27 -1.15 -5.01 -10.02
C GLY A 27 -0.68 -4.94 -8.57
N HIS A 28 0.63 -5.11 -8.33
CA HIS A 28 1.24 -4.88 -7.03
C HIS A 28 1.49 -3.38 -6.83
N GLY A 29 0.50 -2.65 -6.30
CA GLY A 29 0.66 -1.38 -5.56
C GLY A 29 1.74 -0.39 -6.05
N MET A 30 1.89 -0.22 -7.36
CA MET A 30 3.03 0.53 -7.91
C MET A 30 2.64 1.98 -8.19
N LEU A 31 2.80 2.83 -7.17
CA LEU A 31 2.91 4.28 -7.31
C LEU A 31 4.27 4.73 -6.74
N VAL A 32 5.34 4.04 -7.15
CA VAL A 32 6.72 4.38 -6.76
C VAL A 32 7.46 5.18 -7.82
N HIS A 33 6.89 5.27 -9.03
CA HIS A 33 7.44 6.04 -10.14
C HIS A 33 6.31 6.75 -10.91
N PRO A 34 6.35 8.09 -11.06
CA PRO A 34 7.32 9.00 -10.45
C PRO A 34 7.21 8.98 -8.92
N PRO A 35 8.29 9.32 -8.19
CA PRO A 35 8.23 9.39 -6.73
C PRO A 35 7.16 10.35 -6.24
N SER A 36 6.61 10.09 -5.05
CA SER A 36 5.61 10.97 -4.44
C SER A 36 6.14 12.40 -4.34
N ARG A 37 5.25 13.39 -4.38
CA ARG A 37 5.63 14.81 -4.24
C ARG A 37 6.39 15.08 -2.93
N ASN A 38 6.16 14.25 -1.92
CA ASN A 38 6.76 14.37 -0.60
C ASN A 38 8.18 13.77 -0.53
N ALA A 39 8.60 13.00 -1.55
CA ALA A 39 9.95 12.44 -1.67
C ALA A 39 11.04 13.49 -2.00
N VAL A 40 10.86 14.76 -1.61
CA VAL A 40 11.84 15.84 -1.83
C VAL A 40 13.13 15.59 -1.04
N ASP A 41 13.00 14.94 0.11
CA ASP A 41 14.05 14.50 1.01
C ASP A 41 14.90 13.34 0.46
N ARG A 42 14.45 12.64 -0.59
CA ARG A 42 15.20 11.53 -1.23
C ARG A 42 16.62 11.89 -1.66
N HIS A 43 16.92 13.18 -1.79
CA HIS A 43 18.23 13.71 -2.16
C HIS A 43 19.12 13.99 -0.94
N LEU A 44 18.56 13.99 0.27
CA LEU A 44 19.32 14.14 1.51
C LEU A 44 20.09 12.85 1.81
N PRO A 45 21.34 12.94 2.33
CA PRO A 45 22.16 11.76 2.63
C PRO A 45 21.48 10.71 3.52
N LEU A 46 20.60 11.16 4.43
CA LEU A 46 19.83 10.32 5.36
C LEU A 46 18.77 9.45 4.67
N PHE A 47 18.21 9.92 3.55
CA PHE A 47 17.08 9.28 2.85
C PHE A 47 17.44 8.79 1.43
N ALA A 48 18.66 9.08 0.98
CA ALA A 48 19.18 8.68 -0.32
C ALA A 48 19.15 7.15 -0.49
N ASN A 49 18.81 6.71 -1.70
CA ASN A 49 18.73 5.29 -2.06
C ASN A 49 17.76 4.47 -1.19
N GLY A 50 16.73 5.12 -0.63
CA GLY A 50 15.74 4.45 0.21
C GLY A 50 16.20 4.20 1.65
N LYS A 51 17.27 4.88 2.10
CA LYS A 51 17.68 4.91 3.50
C LYS A 51 16.67 5.66 4.37
N TRP A 52 16.76 5.46 5.68
CA TRP A 52 16.01 6.19 6.69
C TRP A 52 16.81 6.17 8.02
N PRO A 53 16.56 7.10 8.96
CA PRO A 53 17.33 7.20 10.21
C PRO A 53 17.13 5.98 11.12
N TRP A 54 18.20 5.24 11.43
CA TRP A 54 18.13 4.07 12.31
C TRP A 54 17.49 4.41 13.67
N GLY A 55 16.47 3.65 14.06
CA GLY A 55 15.77 3.80 15.35
C GLY A 55 14.48 4.62 15.33
N SER A 56 14.04 5.14 14.18
CA SER A 56 12.64 5.55 14.00
C SER A 56 11.73 4.36 13.64
N ASP A 57 10.40 4.53 13.74
CA ASP A 57 9.42 3.58 13.22
C ASP A 57 9.34 3.69 11.69
N GLY A 58 10.47 3.50 11.01
CA GLY A 58 10.56 3.51 9.57
C GLY A 58 9.52 2.57 8.97
N CYS A 59 9.02 2.90 7.78
CA CYS A 59 8.06 2.03 7.14
C CYS A 59 8.69 0.63 6.99
N ASN A 60 7.99 -0.37 7.50
CA ASN A 60 8.21 -1.83 7.50
C ASN A 60 8.63 -2.48 6.15
N CYS A 61 8.80 -1.66 5.10
CA CYS A 61 9.33 -2.04 3.80
C CYS A 61 10.80 -1.60 3.61
N ALA A 62 11.42 -0.96 4.61
CA ALA A 62 12.77 -0.42 4.55
C ALA A 62 13.77 -1.22 5.41
N ASP A 63 13.28 -1.99 6.39
CA ASP A 63 14.00 -3.04 7.08
C ASP A 63 13.53 -4.42 6.56
N ASN A 64 14.44 -5.39 6.51
CA ASN A 64 14.13 -6.77 6.06
C ASN A 64 13.17 -7.53 7.01
N ALA A 65 12.43 -6.83 7.89
CA ALA A 65 11.63 -7.39 8.97
C ALA A 65 10.12 -7.49 8.65
N GLY A 66 9.61 -6.76 7.65
CA GLY A 66 8.16 -6.67 7.37
C GLY A 66 7.60 -7.60 6.28
N GLY A 67 8.30 -8.67 5.89
CA GLY A 67 7.81 -9.59 4.85
C GLY A 67 7.84 -9.04 3.42
N CYS A 68 8.40 -7.84 3.21
CA CYS A 68 8.86 -7.41 1.90
C CYS A 68 10.11 -8.24 1.55
N ALA A 69 10.08 -8.94 0.42
CA ALA A 69 11.11 -9.91 0.04
C ALA A 69 12.53 -9.38 0.32
N ALA A 70 13.22 -10.10 1.21
CA ALA A 70 14.53 -9.78 1.75
C ALA A 70 15.51 -9.33 0.66
N ALA A 71 16.22 -8.25 0.95
CA ALA A 71 17.50 -7.83 0.35
C ALA A 71 17.56 -7.50 -1.17
N ALA A 72 16.60 -7.92 -2.01
CA ALA A 72 16.58 -7.57 -3.43
C ALA A 72 15.68 -6.35 -3.75
N SER A 73 14.90 -5.89 -2.76
CA SER A 73 13.88 -4.86 -2.94
C SER A 73 13.82 -3.81 -1.82
N ALA A 74 14.87 -3.69 -1.01
CA ALA A 74 15.19 -2.39 -0.40
C ALA A 74 15.36 -1.44 -1.57
N ARG A 75 14.31 -0.66 -1.87
CA ARG A 75 14.06 -0.09 -3.21
C ARG A 75 15.23 0.81 -3.61
N ALA A 76 16.20 0.24 -4.34
CA ALA A 76 17.55 0.76 -4.59
C ALA A 76 17.63 2.06 -5.41
N ALA A 77 16.50 2.74 -5.59
CA ALA A 77 16.35 4.00 -6.31
C ALA A 77 15.35 4.95 -5.62
N GLY A 78 15.10 4.79 -4.31
CA GLY A 78 14.15 5.64 -3.58
C GLY A 78 12.68 5.30 -3.83
N GLY A 79 12.38 4.13 -4.40
CA GLY A 79 10.99 3.69 -4.54
C GLY A 79 10.27 3.57 -3.21
N GLY A 80 10.99 3.46 -2.07
CA GLY A 80 10.43 3.33 -0.72
C GLY A 80 9.92 4.63 -0.14
N GLN A 81 10.19 5.75 -0.81
CA GLN A 81 9.86 7.09 -0.32
C GLN A 81 8.35 7.29 -0.11
N ALA A 82 7.49 6.75 -0.96
CA ALA A 82 6.04 6.81 -0.74
C ALA A 82 5.61 6.13 0.57
N CYS A 83 6.38 5.13 1.03
CA CYS A 83 6.15 4.44 2.29
C CYS A 83 6.68 5.25 3.49
N LEU A 84 7.65 6.15 3.30
CA LEU A 84 8.18 7.00 4.38
C LEU A 84 7.23 8.12 4.77
N TRP A 85 6.37 8.58 3.85
CA TRP A 85 5.54 9.77 4.03
C TRP A 85 4.07 9.38 4.22
N PHE A 86 3.69 9.10 5.47
CA PHE A 86 2.33 8.71 5.83
C PHE A 86 1.92 9.32 7.18
N SER A 87 0.72 9.00 7.67
CA SER A 87 0.27 9.40 9.00
C SER A 87 -0.03 8.15 9.84
N GLN A 88 0.84 7.87 10.81
CA GLN A 88 0.79 6.70 11.68
C GLN A 88 -0.27 6.90 12.77
N GLY A 89 -1.02 5.84 13.09
CA GLY A 89 -1.97 5.84 14.19
C GLY A 89 -3.21 6.70 13.97
N CYS A 90 -3.59 6.93 12.72
CA CYS A 90 -4.84 7.59 12.37
C CYS A 90 -5.95 6.54 12.21
N THR A 91 -6.81 6.37 13.21
CA THR A 91 -7.99 5.52 13.09
C THR A 91 -9.26 6.33 12.82
N ILE A 92 -10.22 5.69 12.16
CA ILE A 92 -11.52 6.29 11.83
C ILE A 92 -12.20 6.89 13.06
N GLY A 93 -12.73 8.10 12.92
CA GLY A 93 -13.49 8.79 13.97
C GLY A 93 -12.65 9.35 15.12
N CYS A 94 -11.33 9.23 15.10
CA CYS A 94 -10.48 9.85 16.11
C CYS A 94 -10.14 11.31 15.76
N PRO A 95 -9.96 12.18 16.76
CA PRO A 95 -9.71 13.60 16.53
C PRO A 95 -8.29 13.90 16.01
N ALA A 96 -7.33 13.02 16.31
CA ALA A 96 -5.93 13.17 15.92
C ALA A 96 -5.27 11.79 15.73
N CYS A 97 -4.16 11.79 14.99
CA CYS A 97 -3.32 10.61 14.86
C CYS A 97 -2.46 10.45 16.12
N THR A 98 -2.28 9.22 16.59
CA THR A 98 -1.50 8.95 17.81
C THR A 98 -0.02 8.71 17.54
N GLY A 99 0.36 8.46 16.29
CA GLY A 99 1.69 7.97 15.95
C GLY A 99 1.94 6.51 16.32
N LEU A 100 0.93 5.78 16.83
CA LEU A 100 1.05 4.40 17.28
C LEU A 100 0.44 3.42 16.29
N HIS A 101 1.00 2.21 16.18
CA HIS A 101 0.47 1.04 15.46
C HIS A 101 0.22 1.22 13.95
N GLY A 102 0.81 0.33 13.13
CA GLY A 102 0.60 0.27 11.67
C GLY A 102 -0.85 0.07 11.22
N HIS A 103 -1.48 -0.98 11.74
CA HIS A 103 -2.88 -1.34 11.50
C HIS A 103 -3.50 -1.76 12.84
N THR A 104 -4.84 -1.72 12.94
CA THR A 104 -5.50 -2.07 14.19
C THR A 104 -6.96 -2.51 14.02
N ASN A 105 -7.35 -3.52 14.80
CA ASN A 105 -8.74 -3.94 14.98
C ASN A 105 -9.44 -3.26 16.16
N THR A 106 -8.80 -2.29 16.81
CA THR A 106 -9.37 -1.44 17.86
C THR A 106 -9.22 0.04 17.51
N SER A 107 -10.10 0.87 18.05
CA SER A 107 -9.95 2.33 17.93
C SER A 107 -8.81 2.81 18.82
N LEU A 108 -7.98 3.72 18.31
CA LEU A 108 -6.87 4.32 19.08
C LEU A 108 -7.32 5.52 19.95
N CYS A 109 -8.62 5.84 19.96
CA CYS A 109 -9.19 6.87 20.80
C CYS A 109 -10.38 6.34 21.62
N LYS A 110 -10.65 6.98 22.75
CA LYS A 110 -11.71 6.56 23.69
C LYS A 110 -13.12 6.76 23.14
N SER A 111 -13.31 7.72 22.24
CA SER A 111 -14.64 8.13 21.76
C SER A 111 -14.63 8.39 20.25
N PRO A 112 -14.56 7.33 19.42
CA PRO A 112 -14.58 7.49 17.98
C PRO A 112 -15.95 8.01 17.51
N THR A 113 -15.92 9.01 16.62
CA THR A 113 -17.12 9.63 16.04
C THR A 113 -17.67 8.88 14.82
N ALA A 114 -16.90 7.93 14.29
CA ALA A 114 -17.23 7.15 13.11
C ALA A 114 -17.06 5.65 13.36
N LYS A 115 -17.80 4.85 12.58
CA LYS A 115 -17.73 3.38 12.58
C LYS A 115 -17.32 2.87 11.19
N PRO A 116 -16.78 1.65 11.08
CA PRO A 116 -16.44 1.06 9.79
C PRO A 116 -17.68 0.96 8.88
N THR A 117 -17.61 1.54 7.68
CA THR A 117 -18.71 1.57 6.70
C THR A 117 -18.48 0.62 5.53
N LEU A 118 -17.22 0.40 5.11
CA LEU A 118 -16.88 -0.59 4.08
C LEU A 118 -16.77 -1.99 4.68
N ASN A 119 -17.93 -2.64 4.85
CA ASN A 119 -18.05 -3.97 5.44
C ASN A 119 -18.18 -5.10 4.42
N ASP A 120 -18.51 -4.83 3.15
CA ASP A 120 -18.44 -5.85 2.09
C ASP A 120 -16.96 -6.19 1.81
N PRO A 121 -16.51 -7.45 2.03
CA PRO A 121 -15.11 -7.83 1.80
C PRO A 121 -14.64 -7.61 0.36
N ARG A 122 -15.54 -7.62 -0.62
CA ARG A 122 -15.23 -7.38 -2.04
C ARG A 122 -14.83 -5.95 -2.35
N LEU A 123 -15.16 -5.00 -1.48
CA LEU A 123 -14.82 -3.58 -1.63
C LEU A 123 -13.52 -3.20 -0.91
N ARG A 124 -12.83 -4.18 -0.30
CA ARG A 124 -11.62 -3.95 0.48
C ARG A 124 -10.37 -4.24 -0.36
N THR A 125 -9.31 -3.48 -0.12
CA THR A 125 -7.99 -3.73 -0.73
C THR A 125 -7.16 -4.74 0.06
N MET A 126 -7.42 -4.85 1.37
CA MET A 126 -6.75 -5.79 2.27
C MET A 126 -7.79 -6.48 3.15
N ASN A 127 -7.44 -7.66 3.67
CA ASN A 127 -8.31 -8.43 4.54
C ASN A 127 -9.68 -8.76 3.92
N VAL A 128 -9.63 -9.16 2.65
CA VAL A 128 -10.79 -9.46 1.80
C VAL A 128 -11.47 -10.79 2.16
N HIS A 129 -10.83 -11.63 2.98
CA HIS A 129 -11.36 -12.92 3.40
C HIS A 129 -11.91 -12.91 4.85
N ALA A 130 -11.63 -11.86 5.62
CA ALA A 130 -12.17 -11.75 6.98
C ALA A 130 -13.61 -11.23 6.97
N ALA A 131 -14.47 -11.90 7.75
CA ALA A 131 -15.81 -11.39 8.05
C ALA A 131 -15.72 -10.02 8.75
N ALA A 132 -16.61 -9.09 8.41
CA ALA A 132 -16.62 -7.76 9.03
C ALA A 132 -16.79 -7.87 10.55
N GLY A 133 -15.88 -7.27 11.31
CA GLY A 133 -15.93 -7.27 12.76
C GLY A 133 -15.57 -8.58 13.45
N SER A 134 -15.13 -9.61 12.72
CA SER A 134 -14.57 -10.82 13.33
C SER A 134 -13.22 -10.52 14.01
N PRO A 135 -12.69 -11.44 14.83
CA PRO A 135 -11.34 -11.32 15.38
C PRO A 135 -10.26 -11.19 14.29
N ASP A 136 -10.49 -11.81 13.12
CA ASP A 136 -9.62 -11.74 11.95
C ASP A 136 -9.74 -10.41 11.18
N ASP A 137 -10.68 -9.53 11.56
CA ASP A 137 -10.83 -8.19 10.98
C ASP A 137 -9.76 -7.21 11.47
N VAL A 138 -8.48 -7.55 11.29
CA VAL A 138 -7.30 -6.83 11.82
C VAL A 138 -7.14 -5.40 11.30
N TYR A 139 -7.88 -5.02 10.26
CA TYR A 139 -7.86 -3.69 9.65
C TYR A 139 -9.13 -2.88 9.90
N ARG A 140 -9.97 -3.31 10.85
CA ARG A 140 -11.31 -2.75 11.10
C ARG A 140 -11.34 -1.23 11.26
N TYR A 141 -10.34 -0.64 11.93
CA TYR A 141 -10.32 0.80 12.25
C TYR A 141 -9.40 1.62 11.37
N ASN A 142 -8.83 1.02 10.32
CA ASN A 142 -7.96 1.70 9.37
C ASN A 142 -8.74 2.74 8.54
N PRO A 143 -8.10 3.85 8.10
CA PRO A 143 -8.76 4.97 7.42
C PRO A 143 -9.67 4.60 6.26
N TRP A 144 -9.24 3.62 5.45
CA TRP A 144 -10.00 3.16 4.29
C TRP A 144 -11.28 2.40 4.64
N ARG A 145 -11.51 2.01 5.90
CA ARG A 145 -12.77 1.37 6.32
C ARG A 145 -13.92 2.36 6.51
N ALA A 146 -13.63 3.66 6.63
CA ALA A 146 -14.60 4.73 6.57
C ALA A 146 -13.91 5.98 5.98
N PRO A 147 -13.77 6.04 4.63
CA PRO A 147 -13.04 7.12 3.96
C PRO A 147 -13.49 8.52 4.40
N GLY A 148 -12.53 9.42 4.62
CA GLY A 148 -12.79 10.80 5.03
C GLY A 148 -13.07 11.01 6.52
N THR A 149 -13.03 9.97 7.36
CA THR A 149 -13.32 10.08 8.80
C THR A 149 -12.12 9.92 9.71
N ALA A 150 -10.98 9.44 9.18
CA ALA A 150 -9.73 9.41 9.93
C ALA A 150 -9.03 10.78 9.81
N PRO A 151 -8.32 11.22 10.85
CA PRO A 151 -7.52 12.42 10.79
C PRO A 151 -6.32 12.21 9.86
N VAL A 152 -5.71 13.31 9.45
CA VAL A 152 -4.43 13.34 8.76
C VAL A 152 -3.47 14.11 9.66
N ALA A 153 -2.31 13.53 9.95
CA ALA A 153 -1.35 14.17 10.86
C ALA A 153 -0.69 15.39 10.20
N ASP A 154 -0.35 15.26 8.91
CA ASP A 154 0.13 16.34 8.06
C ASP A 154 -0.32 16.08 6.62
N ALA A 155 -0.81 17.11 5.92
CA ALA A 155 -1.35 16.98 4.56
C ALA A 155 -0.26 16.59 3.52
N CYS A 156 0.99 16.94 3.79
CA CYS A 156 2.17 16.52 3.04
C CYS A 156 2.74 15.18 3.56
N GLY A 157 2.13 14.55 4.56
CA GLY A 157 2.64 13.35 5.22
C GLY A 157 3.78 13.65 6.18
N MET A 158 4.07 12.71 7.08
CA MET A 158 5.19 12.81 8.03
C MET A 158 6.22 11.74 7.72
N ALA A 159 7.50 12.11 7.72
CA ALA A 159 8.60 11.16 7.55
C ALA A 159 8.59 10.17 8.72
N GLY A 160 8.46 8.87 8.42
CA GLY A 160 8.32 7.83 9.45
C GLY A 160 6.92 7.73 10.08
N GLY A 161 5.98 8.60 9.67
CA GLY A 161 4.57 8.50 10.09
C GLY A 161 4.21 9.14 11.43
N SER A 162 5.17 9.53 12.27
CA SER A 162 4.98 10.21 13.57
C SER A 162 6.10 11.23 13.84
N PRO A 163 5.88 12.24 14.72
CA PRO A 163 6.93 13.13 15.22
C PRO A 163 8.04 12.43 15.99
#